data_AF-A0A6A6J3F5-F1
#
_entry.id   AF-A0A6A6J3F5-F1
#
_cell.length_a   1.000
_cell.length_b   1.000
_cell.length_c   1.000
_cell.angle_alpha   90.00
_cell.angle_beta   90.00
_cell.angle_gamma   90.00
#
_symmetry.space_group_name_H-M   'P 1'
#
loop_
_entity.id
_entity.type
_entity.pdbx_description
1 polymer ?
#
loop_
_entity_poly.entity_id
_entity_poly.type
_entity_poly.pdbx_seq_one_letter_code
_entity_poly.pdbx_strand_id
1 'polypeptide(L)'
;MAEPSNHDGNVVLVLDDGNTAADAREIRVQEGEWAAEAAQQVRKMSANGDVRGISAKNGAAVLPQNVQGVSLTQTSSRASNSLVGVAHDQLPADGDSDYFITEIDDRLSYRQGWPLLPVLPVRTSHGNVPKIYAPSHPHRVEFRKILAAHNVTVQQLEIAHRFNDGKAINRSTLTLCVLSDSKESFKWADAIQGLRSYIQEKDLTLAIELIDHRIFRGLYTLPIVSTDVFRDPSHKASDLPPHSLQSLIKKHKHGIVKMLDESGSPWTSLEFWWRGLGRTREDCTPTVLIGTPVPQKKIWWEQVIPEVKRKMGAKAEKEWVVEICWREVAKVQREP
;
A
#
# COMPACT_ATOMS: atom_id res chain seq x y z
N MET A 1 -18.09 63.44 -12.44
CA MET A 1 -18.21 62.38 -11.43
C MET A 1 -19.36 61.49 -11.83
N ALA A 2 -19.06 60.32 -12.39
CA ALA A 2 -20.02 59.28 -12.74
C ALA A 2 -19.47 58.00 -12.10
N GLU A 3 -20.28 57.33 -11.28
CA GLU A 3 -19.92 56.05 -10.67
C GLU A 3 -19.93 54.94 -11.73
N PRO A 4 -18.97 54.01 -11.73
CA PRO A 4 -19.08 52.82 -12.55
C PRO A 4 -20.10 51.85 -11.92
N SER A 5 -21.10 51.48 -12.70
CA SER A 5 -22.05 50.41 -12.38
C SER A 5 -21.33 49.06 -12.42
N ASN A 6 -21.18 48.41 -11.27
CA ASN A 6 -20.79 47.01 -11.19
C ASN A 6 -21.96 46.13 -11.68
N HIS A 7 -21.82 45.55 -12.86
CA HIS A 7 -22.63 44.42 -13.29
C HIS A 7 -21.90 43.14 -12.89
N ASP A 8 -22.26 42.55 -11.75
CA ASP A 8 -21.79 41.21 -11.37
C ASP A 8 -22.50 40.17 -12.25
N GLY A 9 -21.81 39.72 -13.30
CA GLY A 9 -22.24 38.63 -14.16
C GLY A 9 -22.02 37.28 -13.47
N ASN A 10 -22.99 36.81 -12.70
CA ASN A 10 -22.96 35.45 -12.15
C ASN A 10 -23.52 34.45 -13.18
N VAL A 11 -22.71 33.45 -13.56
CA VAL A 11 -23.19 32.29 -14.30
C VAL A 11 -23.67 31.23 -13.30
N VAL A 12 -24.95 30.88 -13.35
CA VAL A 12 -25.55 29.85 -12.49
C VAL A 12 -25.65 28.56 -13.28
N LEU A 13 -24.94 27.52 -12.82
CA LEU A 13 -25.06 26.16 -13.36
C LEU A 13 -25.92 25.34 -12.40
N VAL A 14 -26.98 24.74 -12.93
CA VAL A 14 -27.87 23.82 -12.21
C VAL A 14 -27.63 22.42 -12.75
N LEU A 15 -27.23 21.50 -11.87
CA LEU A 15 -27.10 20.09 -12.17
C LEU A 15 -28.40 19.38 -11.75
N ASP A 16 -29.06 18.74 -12.70
CA ASP A 16 -30.26 17.93 -12.49
C ASP A 16 -29.89 16.46 -12.66
N ASP A 17 -29.88 15.73 -11.56
CA ASP A 17 -29.61 14.29 -11.48
C ASP A 17 -30.89 13.43 -11.61
N GLY A 18 -32.03 14.07 -11.89
CA GLY A 18 -33.23 13.42 -12.42
C GLY A 18 -33.95 12.48 -11.45
N ASN A 19 -33.60 12.47 -10.15
CA ASN A 19 -34.16 11.51 -9.21
C ASN A 19 -34.96 12.12 -8.04
N THR A 20 -35.05 13.44 -7.90
CA THR A 20 -36.11 14.19 -7.19
C THR A 20 -35.77 15.68 -7.26
N ALA A 21 -36.78 16.56 -7.32
CA ALA A 21 -36.58 18.02 -7.44
C ALA A 21 -35.92 18.70 -6.20
N ALA A 22 -35.46 17.92 -5.22
CA ALA A 22 -34.96 18.42 -3.93
C ALA A 22 -33.43 18.63 -3.89
N ASP A 23 -32.65 18.07 -4.82
CA ASP A 23 -31.18 18.03 -4.73
C ASP A 23 -30.46 18.85 -5.83
N ALA A 24 -31.09 19.88 -6.37
CA ALA A 24 -30.42 20.81 -7.29
C ALA A 24 -29.33 21.62 -6.55
N ARG A 25 -28.05 21.35 -6.87
CA ARG A 25 -26.92 22.12 -6.34
C ARG A 25 -26.65 23.34 -7.21
N GLU A 26 -26.70 24.53 -6.61
CA GLU A 26 -26.35 25.79 -7.25
C GLU A 26 -24.84 26.04 -7.09
N ILE A 27 -24.10 26.07 -8.19
CA ILE A 27 -22.68 26.48 -8.18
C ILE A 27 -22.59 27.87 -8.78
N ARG A 28 -22.15 28.83 -7.97
CA ARG A 28 -21.83 30.20 -8.41
C ARG A 28 -20.33 30.31 -8.63
N VAL A 29 -19.94 30.71 -9.83
CA VAL A 29 -18.54 30.96 -10.18
C VAL A 29 -18.40 32.46 -10.46
N GLN A 30 -17.48 33.13 -9.76
CA GLN A 30 -17.15 34.53 -10.02
C GLN A 30 -16.22 34.64 -11.23
N GLU A 31 -16.42 35.66 -12.07
CA GLU A 31 -15.61 35.89 -13.27
C GLU A 31 -14.15 36.21 -12.91
N GLY A 32 -13.26 35.36 -13.43
CA GLY A 32 -11.81 35.44 -13.37
C GLY A 32 -11.22 34.31 -14.23
N GLU A 33 -9.89 34.23 -14.35
CA GLU A 33 -9.13 33.34 -15.28
C GLU A 33 -9.49 31.84 -15.25
N TRP A 34 -10.37 31.42 -14.33
CA TRP A 34 -10.83 30.06 -14.10
C TRP A 34 -12.12 29.70 -14.87
N ALA A 35 -12.79 30.66 -15.51
CA ALA A 35 -14.04 30.39 -16.24
C ALA A 35 -13.85 29.48 -17.46
N ALA A 36 -12.72 29.61 -18.16
CA ALA A 36 -12.38 28.75 -19.29
C ALA A 36 -12.07 27.31 -18.84
N GLU A 37 -11.40 27.16 -17.71
CA GLU A 37 -11.05 25.87 -17.11
C GLU A 37 -12.29 25.15 -16.57
N ALA A 38 -13.19 25.89 -15.91
CA ALA A 38 -14.48 25.36 -15.45
C ALA A 38 -15.36 24.89 -16.64
N ALA A 39 -15.41 25.66 -17.73
CA ALA A 39 -16.13 25.26 -18.94
C ALA A 39 -15.52 24.01 -19.60
N GLN A 40 -14.18 23.86 -19.56
CA GLN A 40 -13.49 22.69 -20.09
C GLN A 40 -13.70 21.44 -19.23
N GLN A 41 -13.74 21.61 -17.90
CA GLN A 41 -14.08 20.56 -16.94
C GLN A 41 -15.52 20.06 -17.15
N VAL A 42 -16.49 20.97 -17.31
CA VAL A 42 -17.89 20.63 -17.55
C VAL A 42 -18.08 19.91 -18.90
N ARG A 43 -17.35 20.30 -19.95
CA ARG A 43 -17.35 19.57 -21.24
C ARG A 43 -16.83 18.14 -21.10
N LYS A 44 -15.77 17.91 -20.30
CA LYS A 44 -15.27 16.56 -20.00
C LYS A 44 -16.32 15.73 -19.26
N MET A 45 -17.03 16.32 -18.29
CA MET A 45 -18.07 15.60 -17.53
C MET A 45 -19.29 15.26 -18.40
N SER A 46 -19.68 16.15 -19.32
CA SER A 46 -20.76 15.86 -20.28
C SER A 46 -20.39 14.76 -21.28
N ALA A 47 -19.13 14.71 -21.76
CA ALA A 47 -18.66 13.68 -22.68
C ALA A 47 -18.67 12.26 -22.07
N ASN A 48 -18.58 12.15 -20.74
CA ASN A 48 -18.65 10.88 -20.02
C ASN A 48 -20.08 10.43 -19.67
N GLY A 49 -21.10 11.22 -20.02
CA GLY A 49 -22.50 10.91 -19.75
C GLY A 49 -23.00 11.27 -18.34
N ASP A 50 -22.17 11.95 -17.53
CA ASP A 50 -22.48 12.32 -16.15
C ASP A 50 -23.38 13.56 -16.02
N VAL A 51 -23.59 14.31 -17.11
CA VAL A 51 -24.41 15.53 -17.12
C VAL A 51 -25.38 15.48 -18.29
N ARG A 52 -26.70 15.40 -17.99
CA ARG A 52 -27.76 15.27 -19.01
C ARG A 52 -28.35 16.59 -19.50
N GLY A 53 -27.98 17.73 -18.93
CA GLY A 53 -28.42 19.03 -19.44
C GLY A 53 -27.71 20.21 -18.79
N ILE A 54 -27.50 21.27 -19.57
CA ILE A 54 -27.04 22.58 -19.09
C ILE A 54 -28.11 23.58 -19.53
N SER A 55 -28.73 24.27 -18.58
CA SER A 55 -29.69 25.34 -18.88
C SER A 55 -29.10 26.68 -18.46
N ALA A 56 -28.73 27.50 -19.44
CA ALA A 56 -28.34 28.88 -19.20
C ALA A 56 -29.61 29.74 -19.06
N LYS A 57 -29.86 30.29 -17.87
CA LYS A 57 -30.84 31.37 -17.74
C LYS A 57 -30.21 32.66 -18.26
N ASN A 58 -30.30 32.88 -19.57
CA ASN A 58 -30.52 34.18 -20.22
C ASN A 58 -30.56 34.00 -21.75
N GLY A 59 -31.69 34.37 -22.35
CA GLY A 59 -31.83 34.92 -23.71
C GLY A 59 -31.31 34.13 -24.92
N ALA A 60 -32.25 33.49 -25.62
CA ALA A 60 -32.33 33.31 -27.08
C ALA A 60 -31.11 32.76 -27.86
N ALA A 61 -31.21 31.51 -28.34
CA ALA A 61 -30.90 31.17 -29.74
C ALA A 61 -31.41 29.78 -30.16
N VAL A 62 -31.97 29.79 -31.37
CA VAL A 62 -32.48 28.74 -32.27
C VAL A 62 -31.68 27.42 -32.31
N LEU A 63 -32.40 26.28 -32.26
CA LEU A 63 -31.92 24.94 -32.65
C LEU A 63 -32.46 24.56 -34.04
N PRO A 64 -31.69 23.86 -34.90
CA PRO A 64 -32.25 23.10 -36.00
C PRO A 64 -32.55 21.65 -35.60
N GLN A 65 -33.70 21.17 -36.09
CA GLN A 65 -34.21 19.80 -36.02
C GLN A 65 -33.41 18.86 -36.92
N ASN A 66 -33.10 17.66 -36.42
CA ASN A 66 -33.24 16.36 -37.10
C ASN A 66 -32.37 15.31 -36.41
N VAL A 67 -32.97 14.24 -35.87
CA VAL A 67 -32.59 12.84 -36.12
C VAL A 67 -33.79 11.95 -35.77
N GLN A 68 -34.28 11.20 -36.75
CA GLN A 68 -35.25 10.13 -36.59
C GLN A 68 -34.56 8.82 -36.20
N GLY A 69 -35.20 8.08 -35.29
CA GLY A 69 -35.38 6.63 -35.38
C GLY A 69 -34.18 5.72 -35.11
N VAL A 70 -34.11 5.15 -33.90
CA VAL A 70 -33.58 3.80 -33.69
C VAL A 70 -34.42 3.06 -32.64
N SER A 71 -34.77 1.83 -33.01
CA SER A 71 -35.65 0.87 -32.33
C SER A 71 -35.04 0.31 -31.03
N LEU A 72 -35.86 0.16 -29.99
CA LEU A 72 -35.55 -0.51 -28.73
C LEU A 72 -35.97 -1.99 -28.82
N THR A 73 -35.01 -2.91 -28.80
CA THR A 73 -35.24 -4.30 -28.38
C THR A 73 -34.79 -4.48 -26.95
N GLN A 74 -35.76 -4.79 -26.08
CA GLN A 74 -35.56 -5.19 -24.70
C GLN A 74 -34.87 -6.55 -24.62
N THR A 75 -33.77 -6.63 -23.86
CA THR A 75 -33.34 -7.89 -23.25
C THR A 75 -33.09 -7.66 -21.76
N SER A 76 -33.91 -8.37 -20.99
CA SER A 76 -33.86 -8.48 -19.55
C SER A 76 -32.66 -9.33 -19.11
N SER A 77 -31.79 -8.78 -18.26
CA SER A 77 -31.11 -9.58 -17.24
C SER A 77 -30.75 -8.70 -16.05
N ARG A 78 -31.45 -8.98 -14.94
CA ARG A 78 -31.39 -8.30 -13.64
C ARG A 78 -30.49 -9.12 -12.73
N ALA A 79 -29.34 -8.56 -12.32
CA ALA A 79 -28.68 -8.77 -11.02
C ALA A 79 -27.39 -7.93 -10.99
N SER A 80 -27.52 -6.64 -10.69
CA SER A 80 -26.38 -5.77 -10.37
C SER A 80 -26.44 -5.50 -8.88
N ASN A 81 -25.53 -6.10 -8.11
CA ASN A 81 -25.31 -5.72 -6.72
C ASN A 81 -24.65 -4.36 -6.70
N SER A 82 -25.37 -3.41 -6.09
CA SER A 82 -24.94 -2.06 -5.76
C SER A 82 -23.67 -2.12 -4.91
N LEU A 83 -22.54 -1.70 -5.49
CA LEU A 83 -21.33 -1.32 -4.76
C LEU A 83 -21.66 -0.06 -3.95
N VAL A 84 -22.00 -0.24 -2.68
CA VAL A 84 -22.05 0.84 -1.70
C VAL A 84 -20.60 1.22 -1.42
N GLY A 85 -20.20 2.43 -1.86
CA GLY A 85 -18.91 3.01 -1.58
C GLY A 85 -18.75 3.21 -0.07
N VAL A 86 -17.96 2.34 0.55
CA VAL A 86 -17.46 2.57 1.91
C VAL A 86 -16.44 3.70 1.81
N ALA A 87 -16.71 4.81 2.49
CA ALA A 87 -15.79 5.92 2.60
C ALA A 87 -14.51 5.44 3.29
N HIS A 88 -13.49 5.12 2.48
CA HIS A 88 -12.13 4.94 2.96
C HIS A 88 -11.67 6.29 3.52
N ASP A 89 -11.57 6.35 4.84
CA ASP A 89 -10.99 7.47 5.57
C ASP A 89 -9.61 7.79 4.98
N GLN A 90 -9.39 9.08 4.72
CA GLN A 90 -8.41 9.65 3.81
C GLN A 90 -7.02 9.00 3.90
N LEU A 91 -6.67 8.21 2.89
CA LEU A 91 -5.26 8.04 2.51
C LEU A 91 -4.71 9.43 2.13
N PRO A 92 -3.47 9.78 2.52
CA PRO A 92 -2.91 11.09 2.24
C PRO A 92 -3.02 11.42 0.76
N ALA A 93 -3.60 12.59 0.46
CA ALA A 93 -3.91 13.08 -0.88
C ALA A 93 -2.69 13.52 -1.68
N ASP A 94 -1.57 12.79 -1.58
CA ASP A 94 -0.43 12.98 -2.47
C ASP A 94 -0.72 12.24 -3.77
N GLY A 95 -1.13 13.02 -4.78
CA GLY A 95 -1.50 12.57 -6.11
C GLY A 95 -0.33 11.97 -6.88
N ASP A 96 -0.12 10.67 -6.69
CA ASP A 96 0.52 9.75 -7.65
C ASP A 96 0.12 8.34 -7.20
N SER A 97 -1.14 7.94 -7.46
CA SER A 97 -1.66 6.61 -7.10
C SER A 97 -1.21 5.56 -8.11
N ASP A 98 0.10 5.45 -8.27
CA ASP A 98 0.73 4.33 -8.90
C ASP A 98 0.75 3.21 -7.83
N TYR A 99 -0.36 2.52 -7.62
CA TYR A 99 -0.43 1.35 -6.72
C TYR A 99 -1.05 0.21 -7.53
N PHE A 100 -0.20 -0.67 -8.07
CA PHE A 100 -0.68 -1.90 -8.71
C PHE A 100 -1.14 -2.85 -7.61
N ILE A 101 -2.43 -3.15 -7.65
CA ILE A 101 -3.11 -4.04 -6.73
C ILE A 101 -2.90 -5.48 -7.25
N THR A 102 -1.82 -6.14 -6.85
CA THR A 102 -2.08 -7.45 -6.25
C THR A 102 -2.67 -7.10 -4.90
N GLU A 103 -3.92 -7.48 -4.65
CA GLU A 103 -4.62 -7.04 -3.43
C GLU A 103 -3.83 -7.44 -2.17
N ILE A 104 -3.09 -8.54 -2.25
CA ILE A 104 -2.27 -9.09 -1.18
C ILE A 104 -0.86 -8.52 -1.24
N ASP A 105 -0.40 -8.01 -0.11
CA ASP A 105 1.01 -7.67 0.14
C ASP A 105 1.80 -8.95 0.36
N ASP A 106 2.65 -9.32 -0.59
CA ASP A 106 3.48 -10.54 -0.59
C ASP A 106 4.99 -10.22 -0.71
N ARG A 107 5.36 -8.96 -0.47
CA ARG A 107 6.72 -8.44 -0.68
C ARG A 107 7.79 -9.16 0.16
N LEU A 108 7.39 -9.86 1.22
CA LEU A 108 8.27 -10.63 2.11
C LEU A 108 7.82 -12.09 2.15
N SER A 109 8.71 -13.03 1.85
CA SER A 109 8.36 -14.46 1.78
C SER A 109 7.85 -15.06 3.09
N TYR A 110 8.21 -14.45 4.23
CA TYR A 110 7.82 -14.86 5.57
C TYR A 110 6.63 -14.07 6.13
N ARG A 111 6.03 -13.16 5.35
CA ARG A 111 4.94 -12.28 5.77
C ARG A 111 4.06 -11.86 4.60
N GLN A 112 2.77 -12.17 4.67
CA GLN A 112 1.77 -11.70 3.73
C GLN A 112 0.64 -10.93 4.43
N GLY A 113 -0.09 -10.09 3.70
CA GLY A 113 -1.22 -9.40 4.30
C GLY A 113 -2.12 -8.63 3.36
N TRP A 114 -3.09 -7.95 3.97
CA TRP A 114 -4.03 -7.08 3.28
C TRP A 114 -4.56 -5.99 4.24
N PRO A 115 -4.68 -4.71 3.83
CA PRO A 115 -4.13 -4.14 2.60
C PRO A 115 -2.59 -4.07 2.69
N LEU A 116 -1.95 -3.20 1.90
CA LEU A 116 -0.51 -2.96 1.97
C LEU A 116 -0.05 -2.71 3.41
N LEU A 117 0.75 -3.62 3.97
CA LEU A 117 1.12 -3.59 5.38
C LEU A 117 2.28 -2.62 5.64
N PRO A 118 2.38 -2.03 6.86
CA PRO A 118 3.55 -1.25 7.25
C PRO A 118 4.81 -2.12 7.15
N VAL A 119 5.88 -1.58 6.57
CA VAL A 119 7.16 -2.31 6.36
C VAL A 119 7.86 -2.51 7.71
N LEU A 120 8.57 -3.63 7.89
CA LEU A 120 9.29 -3.92 9.14
C LEU A 120 10.44 -2.91 9.37
N PRO A 121 10.89 -2.68 10.63
CA PRO A 121 10.30 -3.16 11.87
C PRO A 121 9.00 -2.40 12.21
N VAL A 122 8.07 -3.12 12.84
CA VAL A 122 6.83 -2.55 13.36
C VAL A 122 6.75 -2.79 14.87
N ARG A 123 6.12 -1.85 15.57
CA ARG A 123 5.72 -1.98 16.97
C ARG A 123 4.37 -2.69 17.04
N THR A 124 4.18 -3.46 18.11
CA THR A 124 2.89 -4.06 18.45
C THR A 124 2.37 -3.42 19.73
N SER A 125 1.14 -2.90 19.70
CA SER A 125 0.44 -2.42 20.89
C SER A 125 -0.89 -3.13 21.06
N HIS A 126 -1.17 -3.59 22.27
CA HIS A 126 -2.43 -4.22 22.67
C HIS A 126 -3.39 -3.24 23.36
N GLY A 127 -2.97 -1.97 23.53
CA GLY A 127 -3.82 -0.93 24.10
C GLY A 127 -4.92 -0.52 23.12
N ASN A 128 -6.07 -0.08 23.65
CA ASN A 128 -7.18 0.50 22.88
C ASN A 128 -7.81 -0.41 21.80
N VAL A 129 -7.61 -1.73 21.89
CA VAL A 129 -8.29 -2.69 21.01
C VAL A 129 -9.79 -2.72 21.35
N PRO A 130 -10.70 -2.48 20.38
CA PRO A 130 -12.15 -2.52 20.60
C PRO A 130 -12.65 -3.84 21.20
N LYS A 131 -13.66 -3.77 22.09
CA LYS A 131 -14.25 -4.95 22.76
C LYS A 131 -14.86 -5.97 21.80
N ILE A 132 -15.25 -5.56 20.59
CA ILE A 132 -15.71 -6.47 19.52
C ILE A 132 -14.62 -7.45 19.06
N TYR A 133 -13.37 -7.24 19.46
CA TYR A 133 -12.24 -8.11 19.17
C TYR A 133 -11.73 -8.87 20.41
N ALA A 134 -12.47 -8.81 21.52
CA ALA A 134 -12.15 -9.55 22.73
C ALA A 134 -12.03 -11.07 22.45
N PRO A 135 -11.24 -11.81 23.24
CA PRO A 135 -11.07 -13.26 23.07
C PRO A 135 -12.35 -14.08 22.95
N SER A 136 -13.41 -13.67 23.65
CA SER A 136 -14.72 -14.33 23.65
C SER A 136 -15.64 -13.92 22.50
N HIS A 137 -15.28 -12.92 21.70
CA HIS A 137 -16.17 -12.41 20.65
C HIS A 137 -16.30 -13.39 19.47
N PRO A 138 -17.51 -13.57 18.89
CA PRO A 138 -17.75 -14.52 17.80
C PRO A 138 -16.83 -14.37 16.58
N HIS A 139 -16.38 -13.15 16.25
CA HIS A 139 -15.45 -12.91 15.13
C HIS A 139 -14.19 -13.79 15.21
N ARG A 140 -13.64 -14.05 16.41
CA ARG A 140 -12.45 -14.89 16.54
C ARG A 140 -12.71 -16.37 16.25
N VAL A 141 -13.95 -16.83 16.40
CA VAL A 141 -14.35 -18.18 16.00
C VAL A 141 -14.41 -18.24 14.48
N GLU A 142 -15.01 -17.24 13.83
CA GLU A 142 -15.10 -17.18 12.37
C GLU A 142 -13.73 -17.05 11.70
N PHE A 143 -12.83 -16.21 12.21
CA PHE A 143 -11.46 -16.13 11.69
C PHE A 143 -10.74 -17.48 11.72
N ARG A 144 -10.89 -18.25 12.81
CA ARG A 144 -10.31 -19.60 12.90
C ARG A 144 -10.96 -20.58 11.94
N LYS A 145 -12.28 -20.53 11.76
CA LYS A 145 -12.98 -21.37 10.77
C LYS A 145 -12.47 -21.12 9.36
N ILE A 146 -12.31 -19.85 8.97
CA ILE A 146 -11.77 -19.45 7.67
C ILE A 146 -10.34 -20.00 7.53
N LEU A 147 -9.45 -19.74 8.49
CA LEU A 147 -8.06 -20.23 8.45
C LEU A 147 -7.99 -21.76 8.35
N ALA A 148 -8.86 -22.48 9.07
CA ALA A 148 -8.94 -23.93 9.03
C ALA A 148 -9.44 -24.45 7.65
N ALA A 149 -10.43 -23.79 7.04
CA ALA A 149 -10.94 -24.15 5.72
C ALA A 149 -9.85 -24.05 4.62
N HIS A 150 -8.88 -23.14 4.79
CA HIS A 150 -7.74 -22.96 3.90
C HIS A 150 -6.47 -23.74 4.35
N ASN A 151 -6.59 -24.64 5.33
CA ASN A 151 -5.50 -25.47 5.84
C ASN A 151 -4.28 -24.67 6.33
N VAL A 152 -4.50 -23.47 6.87
CA VAL A 152 -3.44 -22.66 7.48
C VAL A 152 -3.23 -23.11 8.93
N THR A 153 -2.01 -23.53 9.24
CA THR A 153 -1.62 -23.82 10.64
C THR A 153 -1.56 -22.50 11.42
N VAL A 154 -2.26 -22.43 12.56
CA VAL A 154 -2.32 -21.23 13.40
C VAL A 154 -1.69 -21.51 14.76
N GLN A 155 -0.49 -21.00 14.99
CA GLN A 155 0.22 -21.08 16.26
C GLN A 155 -0.37 -20.07 17.25
N GLN A 156 -0.66 -18.87 16.76
CA GLN A 156 -1.28 -17.81 17.55
C GLN A 156 -2.10 -16.91 16.63
N LEU A 157 -3.23 -16.45 17.14
CA LEU A 157 -4.11 -15.49 16.47
C LEU A 157 -4.38 -14.38 17.46
N GLU A 158 -4.09 -13.14 17.11
CA GLU A 158 -4.34 -11.98 17.96
C GLU A 158 -4.73 -10.75 17.15
N ILE A 159 -5.34 -9.77 17.81
CA ILE A 159 -5.69 -8.49 17.21
C ILE A 159 -4.98 -7.42 18.01
N ALA A 160 -4.13 -6.66 17.33
CA ALA A 160 -3.29 -5.64 17.94
C ALA A 160 -3.04 -4.51 16.93
N HIS A 161 -2.61 -3.36 17.45
CA HIS A 161 -2.14 -2.29 16.58
C HIS A 161 -0.71 -2.59 16.09
N ARG A 162 -0.52 -2.57 14.77
CA ARG A 162 0.78 -2.76 14.09
C ARG A 162 1.14 -1.47 13.36
N PHE A 163 2.23 -0.83 13.78
CA PHE A 163 2.60 0.51 13.27
C PHE A 163 4.12 0.71 13.29
N ASN A 164 4.62 1.57 12.42
CA ASN A 164 6.02 1.97 12.45
C ASN A 164 6.30 2.93 13.62
N ASP A 165 7.52 2.88 14.15
CA ASP A 165 7.94 3.77 15.24
C ASP A 165 7.75 5.24 14.83
N GLY A 166 7.23 6.06 15.76
CA GLY A 166 6.87 7.47 15.49
C GLY A 166 5.52 7.69 14.82
N LYS A 167 4.85 6.65 14.31
CA LYS A 167 3.48 6.77 13.74
C LYS A 167 2.41 6.69 14.83
N ALA A 168 1.34 7.46 14.65
CA ALA A 168 0.20 7.44 15.56
C ALA A 168 -0.57 6.11 15.49
N ILE A 169 -1.05 5.66 16.65
CA ILE A 169 -1.96 4.52 16.75
C ILE A 169 -3.37 5.02 16.43
N ASN A 170 -4.05 4.38 15.47
CA ASN A 170 -5.43 4.73 15.09
C ASN A 170 -6.17 3.47 14.60
N ARG A 171 -7.38 3.63 14.04
CA ARG A 171 -8.17 2.50 13.54
C ARG A 171 -7.52 1.76 12.38
N SER A 172 -6.79 2.45 11.50
CA SER A 172 -6.13 1.83 10.35
C SER A 172 -4.90 1.01 10.72
N THR A 173 -4.35 1.19 11.93
CA THR A 173 -3.24 0.37 12.43
C THR A 173 -3.72 -0.92 13.10
N LEU A 174 -5.03 -1.13 13.26
CA LEU A 174 -5.56 -2.33 13.89
C LEU A 174 -5.46 -3.53 12.93
N THR A 175 -4.79 -4.60 13.37
CA THR A 175 -4.42 -5.73 12.52
C THR A 175 -4.79 -7.05 13.18
N LEU A 176 -5.42 -7.93 12.41
CA LEU A 176 -5.53 -9.36 12.70
C LEU A 176 -4.19 -10.04 12.38
N CYS A 177 -3.43 -10.33 13.42
CA CYS A 177 -2.15 -11.02 13.34
C CYS A 177 -2.35 -12.53 13.46
N VAL A 178 -1.97 -13.26 12.43
CA VAL A 178 -1.99 -14.72 12.37
C VAL A 178 -0.55 -15.20 12.28
N LEU A 179 -0.07 -15.80 13.37
CA LEU A 179 1.26 -16.38 13.45
C LEU A 179 1.19 -17.82 12.92
N SER A 180 1.83 -18.05 11.77
CA SER A 180 1.83 -19.32 11.04
C SER A 180 3.27 -19.82 10.79
N ASP A 181 3.46 -20.93 10.07
CA ASP A 181 4.78 -21.35 9.55
C ASP A 181 4.94 -20.87 8.11
N SER A 182 5.98 -20.08 7.82
CA SER A 182 6.24 -19.56 6.47
C SER A 182 6.52 -20.63 5.42
N LYS A 183 6.86 -21.87 5.82
CA LYS A 183 6.94 -23.02 4.90
C LYS A 183 5.60 -23.33 4.25
N GLU A 184 4.50 -22.90 4.86
CA GLU A 184 3.14 -23.04 4.36
C GLU A 184 2.59 -21.75 3.74
N SER A 185 3.44 -20.77 3.46
CA SER A 185 3.03 -19.44 2.95
C SER A 185 2.28 -19.48 1.62
N PHE A 186 2.45 -20.54 0.83
CA PHE A 186 1.67 -20.75 -0.41
C PHE A 186 0.16 -20.88 -0.15
N LYS A 187 -0.26 -21.23 1.08
CA LYS A 187 -1.67 -21.34 1.48
C LYS A 187 -2.26 -20.01 1.97
N TRP A 188 -1.42 -19.03 2.26
CA TRP A 188 -1.82 -17.81 2.96
C TRP A 188 -2.67 -16.88 2.09
N ALA A 189 -2.42 -16.83 0.79
CA ALA A 189 -3.13 -15.95 -0.14
C ALA A 189 -4.66 -16.20 -0.13
N ASP A 190 -5.09 -17.45 -0.30
CA ASP A 190 -6.51 -17.80 -0.29
C ASP A 190 -7.16 -17.53 1.07
N ALA A 191 -6.43 -17.80 2.16
CA ALA A 191 -6.90 -17.50 3.51
C ALA A 191 -7.08 -15.99 3.75
N ILE A 192 -6.17 -15.16 3.24
CA ILE A 192 -6.27 -13.70 3.29
C ILE A 192 -7.52 -13.23 2.54
N GLN A 193 -7.84 -13.81 1.38
CA GLN A 193 -9.06 -13.47 0.63
C GLN A 193 -10.34 -13.84 1.39
N GLY A 194 -10.39 -15.03 2.01
CA GLY A 194 -11.51 -15.44 2.85
C GLY A 194 -11.70 -14.52 4.06
N LEU A 195 -10.60 -14.19 4.75
CA LEU A 195 -10.62 -13.28 5.90
C LEU A 195 -11.07 -11.87 5.50
N ARG A 196 -10.56 -11.35 4.39
CA ARG A 196 -10.97 -10.05 3.86
C ARG A 196 -12.45 -10.01 3.53
N SER A 197 -12.94 -11.02 2.81
CA SER A 197 -14.36 -11.08 2.43
C SER A 197 -15.25 -11.00 3.67
N TYR A 198 -14.91 -11.75 4.72
CA TYR A 198 -15.62 -11.70 5.99
C TYR A 198 -15.51 -10.32 6.69
N ILE A 199 -14.31 -9.74 6.73
CA ILE A 199 -14.07 -8.42 7.32
C ILE A 199 -14.92 -7.34 6.63
N GLN A 200 -14.97 -7.36 5.31
CA GLN A 200 -15.79 -6.43 4.51
C GLN A 200 -17.29 -6.68 4.70
N GLU A 201 -17.74 -7.94 4.69
CA GLU A 201 -19.15 -8.30 4.93
C GLU A 201 -19.64 -7.83 6.30
N LYS A 202 -18.77 -7.86 7.31
CA LYS A 202 -19.09 -7.45 8.69
C LYS A 202 -18.74 -6.00 9.02
N ASP A 203 -18.34 -5.21 8.01
CA ASP A 203 -17.93 -3.80 8.17
C ASP A 203 -16.88 -3.60 9.28
N LEU A 204 -15.88 -4.50 9.32
CA LEU A 204 -14.79 -4.46 10.29
C LEU A 204 -13.62 -3.64 9.75
N THR A 205 -13.11 -2.70 10.54
CA THR A 205 -11.87 -1.98 10.21
C THR A 205 -10.66 -2.76 10.74
N LEU A 206 -10.16 -3.73 9.95
CA LEU A 206 -8.99 -4.54 10.27
C LEU A 206 -8.09 -4.74 9.05
N ALA A 207 -6.79 -4.56 9.24
CA ALA A 207 -5.78 -5.17 8.38
C ALA A 207 -5.60 -6.66 8.74
N ILE A 208 -5.01 -7.43 7.84
CA ILE A 208 -4.69 -8.85 7.98
C ILE A 208 -3.19 -9.03 7.81
N GLU A 209 -2.53 -9.68 8.76
CA GLU A 209 -1.11 -10.01 8.68
C GLU A 209 -0.91 -11.49 9.03
N LEU A 210 -0.50 -12.28 8.03
CA LEU A 210 0.02 -13.63 8.22
C LEU A 210 1.54 -13.56 8.25
N ILE A 211 2.17 -14.02 9.32
CA ILE A 211 3.61 -13.89 9.53
C ILE A 211 4.17 -15.14 10.20
N ASP A 212 5.42 -15.48 9.89
CA ASP A 212 6.08 -16.60 10.57
C ASP A 212 6.17 -16.35 12.08
N HIS A 213 5.66 -17.32 12.85
CA HIS A 213 5.55 -17.23 14.30
C HIS A 213 6.89 -16.97 15.01
N ARG A 214 8.02 -17.36 14.39
CA ARG A 214 9.37 -17.17 14.98
C ARG A 214 9.83 -15.72 14.99
N ILE A 215 9.27 -14.89 14.13
CA ILE A 215 9.75 -13.52 13.87
C ILE A 215 8.70 -12.45 14.13
N PHE A 216 7.60 -12.79 14.79
CA PHE A 216 6.57 -11.81 15.14
C PHE A 216 7.14 -10.63 15.96
N ARG A 217 8.19 -10.91 16.75
CA ARG A 217 8.97 -9.92 17.53
C ARG A 217 10.16 -9.31 16.79
N GLY A 218 10.27 -9.57 15.49
CA GLY A 218 11.39 -9.16 14.65
C GLY A 218 12.26 -10.33 14.19
N LEU A 219 12.97 -10.12 13.08
CA LEU A 219 13.99 -11.02 12.57
C LEU A 219 15.22 -11.04 13.48
N TYR A 220 15.86 -12.20 13.57
CA TYR A 220 17.21 -12.26 14.13
C TYR A 220 18.16 -11.50 13.22
N THR A 221 19.03 -10.68 13.81
CA THR A 221 19.98 -9.83 13.09
C THR A 221 21.35 -10.03 13.74
N LEU A 222 22.28 -10.64 13.00
CA LEU A 222 23.63 -10.95 13.47
C LEU A 222 24.68 -10.20 12.63
N PRO A 223 25.76 -9.68 13.23
CA PRO A 223 26.80 -8.98 12.49
C PRO A 223 27.54 -9.88 11.51
N ILE A 224 27.86 -9.35 10.34
CA ILE A 224 28.81 -9.95 9.40
C ILE A 224 30.23 -9.64 9.88
N VAL A 225 30.95 -10.69 10.29
CA VAL A 225 32.34 -10.60 10.78
C VAL A 225 33.34 -10.91 9.66
N SER A 226 34.63 -10.64 9.89
CA SER A 226 35.67 -10.79 8.86
C SER A 226 35.88 -12.23 8.40
N THR A 227 35.62 -13.19 9.29
CA THR A 227 35.70 -14.64 9.03
C THR A 227 34.47 -15.20 8.33
N ASP A 228 33.42 -14.39 8.11
CA ASP A 228 32.23 -14.87 7.41
C ASP A 228 32.51 -14.99 5.90
N VAL A 229 32.13 -16.14 5.37
CA VAL A 229 32.28 -16.51 3.97
C VAL A 229 30.97 -17.04 3.41
N PHE A 230 30.80 -16.97 2.09
CA PHE A 230 29.68 -17.64 1.45
C PHE A 230 29.76 -19.15 1.66
N ARG A 231 28.67 -19.71 2.17
CA ARG A 231 28.48 -21.17 2.24
C ARG A 231 27.76 -21.58 0.99
N ASP A 232 28.51 -22.06 0.01
CA ASP A 232 27.90 -22.73 -1.13
C ASP A 232 27.67 -24.20 -0.76
N PRO A 233 26.41 -24.63 -0.52
CA PRO A 233 26.11 -26.02 -0.15
C PRO A 233 26.44 -27.02 -1.28
N SER A 234 26.62 -26.54 -2.51
CA SER A 234 26.99 -27.36 -3.67
C SER A 234 28.51 -27.51 -3.83
N HIS A 235 29.31 -26.65 -3.18
CA HIS A 235 30.77 -26.76 -3.21
C HIS A 235 31.25 -27.86 -2.27
N LYS A 236 31.25 -29.09 -2.79
CA LYS A 236 32.16 -30.14 -2.30
C LYS A 236 33.60 -29.67 -2.57
N ALA A 237 34.27 -29.17 -1.53
CA ALA A 237 35.72 -28.97 -1.45
C ALA A 237 36.41 -28.47 -2.73
N SER A 238 35.98 -27.32 -3.30
CA SER A 238 36.78 -26.70 -4.36
C SER A 238 38.02 -26.02 -3.76
N ASP A 239 39.17 -26.15 -4.42
CA ASP A 239 40.47 -25.61 -4.00
C ASP A 239 40.55 -24.06 -3.98
N LEU A 240 39.49 -23.36 -4.39
CA LEU A 240 39.47 -21.91 -4.32
C LEU A 240 39.14 -21.42 -2.91
N PRO A 241 39.94 -20.49 -2.34
CA PRO A 241 39.68 -19.93 -1.03
C PRO A 241 38.33 -19.22 -1.05
N PRO A 242 37.49 -19.43 -0.03
CA PRO A 242 36.16 -18.85 0.00
C PRO A 242 36.23 -17.32 0.04
N HIS A 243 35.42 -16.65 -0.78
CA HIS A 243 35.37 -15.19 -0.77
C HIS A 243 34.77 -14.69 0.55
N SER A 244 35.54 -13.88 1.28
CA SER A 244 35.07 -13.17 2.48
C SER A 244 33.92 -12.23 2.13
N LEU A 245 32.82 -12.31 2.89
CA LEU A 245 31.67 -11.43 2.71
C LEU A 245 32.05 -9.96 2.90
N GLN A 246 32.94 -9.64 3.84
CA GLN A 246 33.39 -8.26 4.04
C GLN A 246 34.11 -7.67 2.83
N SER A 247 34.89 -8.49 2.11
CA SER A 247 35.58 -8.04 0.90
C SER A 247 34.57 -7.68 -0.20
N LEU A 248 33.51 -8.47 -0.33
CA LEU A 248 32.41 -8.18 -1.27
C LEU A 248 31.65 -6.93 -0.87
N ILE A 249 31.28 -6.80 0.41
CA ILE A 249 30.62 -5.59 0.93
C ILE A 249 31.47 -4.36 0.60
N LYS A 250 32.77 -4.37 0.91
CA LYS A 250 33.68 -3.25 0.63
C LYS A 250 33.72 -2.91 -0.87
N LYS A 251 33.75 -3.92 -1.73
CA LYS A 251 33.78 -3.76 -3.18
C LYS A 251 32.50 -3.10 -3.72
N HIS A 252 31.33 -3.50 -3.23
CA HIS A 252 30.05 -3.09 -3.81
C HIS A 252 29.37 -1.92 -3.09
N LYS A 253 29.70 -1.64 -1.82
CA LYS A 253 29.05 -0.61 -0.99
C LYS A 253 29.00 0.76 -1.64
N HIS A 254 30.12 1.26 -2.17
CA HIS A 254 30.15 2.60 -2.77
C HIS A 254 29.24 2.71 -3.99
N GLY A 255 29.21 1.68 -4.84
CA GLY A 255 28.32 1.63 -6.00
C GLY A 255 26.84 1.56 -5.62
N ILE A 256 26.51 0.91 -4.50
CA ILE A 256 25.14 0.88 -3.97
C ILE A 256 24.75 2.25 -3.43
N VAL A 257 25.60 2.89 -2.62
CA VAL A 257 25.34 4.24 -2.08
C VAL A 257 25.09 5.23 -3.21
N LYS A 258 25.98 5.28 -4.20
CA LYS A 258 25.83 6.16 -5.36
C LYS A 258 24.49 5.95 -6.07
N MET A 259 24.08 4.70 -6.28
CA MET A 259 22.79 4.40 -6.91
C MET A 259 21.59 4.81 -6.04
N LEU A 260 21.68 4.62 -4.72
CA LEU A 260 20.62 5.08 -3.82
C LEU A 260 20.46 6.60 -3.88
N ASP A 261 21.56 7.35 -3.93
CA ASP A 261 21.55 8.80 -4.10
C ASP A 261 20.95 9.22 -5.45
N GLU A 262 21.27 8.51 -6.53
CA GLU A 262 20.75 8.74 -7.89
C GLU A 262 19.27 8.35 -8.05
N SER A 263 18.72 7.52 -7.16
CA SER A 263 17.31 7.09 -7.22
C SER A 263 16.31 8.23 -6.95
N GLY A 264 16.76 9.36 -6.39
CA GLY A 264 15.92 10.49 -6.01
C GLY A 264 14.98 10.20 -4.83
N SER A 265 14.97 8.99 -4.28
CA SER A 265 14.14 8.62 -3.13
C SER A 265 14.92 8.74 -1.82
N PRO A 266 14.31 9.30 -0.76
CA PRO A 266 15.03 9.51 0.49
C PRO A 266 15.34 8.18 1.17
N TRP A 267 16.61 7.97 1.51
CA TRP A 267 17.09 6.84 2.30
C TRP A 267 17.92 7.35 3.48
N THR A 268 18.05 6.52 4.53
CA THR A 268 18.65 6.92 5.80
C THR A 268 19.90 6.12 6.14
N SER A 269 19.97 4.87 5.69
CA SER A 269 21.04 3.96 6.07
C SER A 269 21.17 2.80 5.10
N LEU A 270 22.39 2.31 4.95
CA LEU A 270 22.75 1.12 4.20
C LEU A 270 23.60 0.24 5.10
N GLU A 271 23.06 -0.92 5.48
CA GLU A 271 23.69 -1.85 6.41
C GLU A 271 23.76 -3.26 5.82
N PHE A 272 24.64 -4.09 6.39
CA PHE A 272 24.87 -5.46 5.93
C PHE A 272 24.87 -6.38 7.15
N TRP A 273 23.94 -7.33 7.17
CA TRP A 273 23.68 -8.20 8.32
C TRP A 273 23.40 -9.63 7.87
N TRP A 274 23.60 -10.60 8.76
CA TRP A 274 22.91 -11.89 8.66
C TRP A 274 21.51 -11.72 9.23
N ARG A 275 20.47 -11.98 8.44
CA ARG A 275 19.07 -11.89 8.90
C ARG A 275 18.29 -13.13 8.54
N GLY A 276 17.41 -13.55 9.45
CA GLY A 276 16.62 -14.77 9.23
C GLY A 276 15.71 -15.14 10.38
N LEU A 277 15.11 -16.33 10.24
CA LEU A 277 14.06 -16.84 11.12
C LEU A 277 14.61 -17.55 12.37
N GLY A 278 15.91 -17.87 12.40
CA GLY A 278 16.55 -18.55 13.53
C GLY A 278 17.70 -17.75 14.15
N ARG A 279 18.18 -18.25 15.29
CA ARG A 279 19.16 -17.57 16.15
C ARG A 279 20.61 -17.73 15.68
N THR A 280 20.85 -18.65 14.76
CA THR A 280 22.18 -19.02 14.30
C THR A 280 22.48 -18.40 12.93
N ARG A 281 23.75 -18.38 12.53
CA ARG A 281 24.12 -17.87 11.19
C ARG A 281 23.59 -18.77 10.08
N GLU A 282 23.47 -20.06 10.36
CA GLU A 282 22.93 -21.12 9.50
C GLU A 282 21.46 -20.86 9.13
N ASP A 283 20.70 -20.29 10.08
CA ASP A 283 19.29 -19.95 9.90
C ASP A 283 19.07 -18.54 9.30
N CYS A 284 20.16 -17.86 8.94
CA CYS A 284 20.16 -16.50 8.44
C CYS A 284 20.78 -16.43 7.04
N THR A 285 20.41 -15.39 6.31
CA THR A 285 20.95 -15.10 4.97
C THR A 285 21.64 -13.73 4.99
N PRO A 286 22.78 -13.55 4.29
CA PRO A 286 23.38 -12.24 4.15
C PRO A 286 22.36 -11.29 3.51
N THR A 287 22.15 -10.16 4.16
CA THR A 287 21.08 -9.23 3.83
C THR A 287 21.63 -7.81 3.73
N VAL A 288 21.35 -7.15 2.61
CA VAL A 288 21.51 -5.71 2.46
C VAL A 288 20.25 -5.05 3.01
N LEU A 289 20.39 -4.25 4.06
CA LEU A 289 19.29 -3.58 4.73
C LEU A 289 19.31 -2.09 4.40
N ILE A 290 18.26 -1.60 3.74
CA ILE A 290 18.12 -0.20 3.33
C ILE A 290 17.05 0.45 4.20
N GLY A 291 17.46 1.42 5.01
CA GLY A 291 16.53 2.22 5.80
C GLY A 291 15.99 3.40 5.00
N THR A 292 14.68 3.65 5.08
CA THR A 292 14.01 4.77 4.42
C THR A 292 12.79 5.24 5.22
N PRO A 293 12.44 6.55 5.20
CA PRO A 293 11.21 7.07 5.80
C PRO A 293 9.99 6.89 4.88
N VAL A 294 10.14 6.31 3.69
CA VAL A 294 9.04 6.11 2.73
C VAL A 294 9.07 4.71 2.12
N PRO A 295 9.11 3.64 2.94
CA PRO A 295 9.36 2.28 2.46
C PRO A 295 8.22 1.70 1.60
N GLN A 296 7.06 2.37 1.55
CA GLN A 296 5.92 1.97 0.72
C GLN A 296 6.01 2.43 -0.74
N LYS A 297 6.98 3.30 -1.10
CA LYS A 297 7.10 3.75 -2.49
C LYS A 297 7.50 2.59 -3.40
N LYS A 298 6.82 2.45 -4.54
CA LYS A 298 7.07 1.42 -5.57
C LYS A 298 8.52 1.31 -6.00
N ILE A 299 9.18 2.46 -6.19
CA ILE A 299 10.58 2.52 -6.64
C ILE A 299 11.51 1.64 -5.80
N TRP A 300 11.27 1.49 -4.50
CA TRP A 300 12.07 0.63 -3.64
C TRP A 300 11.99 -0.84 -4.05
N TRP A 301 10.78 -1.30 -4.36
CA TRP A 301 10.47 -2.71 -4.61
C TRP A 301 10.69 -3.09 -6.07
N GLU A 302 10.34 -2.21 -7.00
CA GLU A 302 10.35 -2.47 -8.44
C GLU A 302 11.69 -2.11 -9.11
N GLN A 303 12.45 -1.16 -8.56
CA GLN A 303 13.68 -0.66 -9.19
C GLN A 303 14.91 -0.83 -8.30
N VAL A 304 14.87 -0.32 -7.07
CA VAL A 304 16.05 -0.30 -6.18
C VAL A 304 16.45 -1.69 -5.74
N ILE A 305 15.53 -2.52 -5.23
CA ILE A 305 15.85 -3.88 -4.79
C ILE A 305 16.48 -4.70 -5.93
N PRO A 306 15.88 -4.79 -7.14
CA PRO A 306 16.50 -5.49 -8.27
C PRO A 306 17.89 -4.95 -8.64
N GLU A 307 18.06 -3.62 -8.66
CA GLU A 307 19.33 -2.99 -9.01
C GLU A 307 20.43 -3.27 -7.96
N VAL A 308 20.09 -3.26 -6.67
CA VAL A 308 21.04 -3.66 -5.60
C VAL A 308 21.46 -5.11 -5.78
N LYS A 309 20.51 -6.03 -6.02
CA LYS A 309 20.82 -7.44 -6.27
C LYS A 309 21.77 -7.60 -7.45
N ARG A 310 21.49 -6.92 -8.56
CA ARG A 310 22.35 -6.91 -9.76
C ARG A 310 23.75 -6.37 -9.43
N LYS A 311 23.86 -5.29 -8.67
CA LYS A 311 25.14 -4.70 -8.27
C LYS A 311 25.96 -5.60 -7.37
N MET A 312 25.34 -6.44 -6.55
CA MET A 312 26.04 -7.42 -5.72
C MET A 312 26.68 -8.54 -6.56
N GLY A 313 26.25 -8.70 -7.82
CA GLY A 313 26.79 -9.65 -8.81
C GLY A 313 26.05 -10.98 -8.82
N ALA A 314 26.15 -11.75 -9.91
CA ALA A 314 25.31 -12.94 -10.18
C ALA A 314 25.32 -14.02 -9.07
N LYS A 315 26.48 -14.24 -8.43
CA LYS A 315 26.55 -15.16 -7.27
C LYS A 315 25.79 -14.60 -6.08
N ALA A 316 26.01 -13.32 -5.78
CA ALA A 316 25.37 -12.66 -4.67
C ALA A 316 23.87 -12.42 -4.92
N GLU A 317 23.41 -12.27 -6.15
CA GLU A 317 21.99 -12.13 -6.49
C GLU A 317 21.15 -13.31 -6.01
N LYS A 318 21.74 -14.52 -5.97
CA LYS A 318 21.09 -15.74 -5.46
C LYS A 318 21.19 -15.89 -3.95
N GLU A 319 22.31 -15.44 -3.38
CA GLU A 319 22.66 -15.70 -1.97
C GLU A 319 22.33 -14.52 -1.03
N TRP A 320 22.19 -13.31 -1.56
CA TRP A 320 21.85 -12.12 -0.77
C TRP A 320 20.38 -11.78 -0.89
N VAL A 321 19.81 -11.45 0.26
CA VAL A 321 18.50 -10.78 0.34
C VAL A 321 18.73 -9.27 0.37
N VAL A 322 17.80 -8.51 -0.21
CA VAL A 322 17.75 -7.06 -0.04
C VAL A 322 16.42 -6.75 0.63
N GLU A 323 16.48 -6.11 1.79
CA GLU A 323 15.30 -5.73 2.58
C GLU A 323 15.22 -4.21 2.69
N ILE A 324 14.00 -3.69 2.55
CA ILE A 324 13.66 -2.31 2.88
C ILE A 324 13.16 -2.29 4.32
N CYS A 325 13.61 -1.32 5.11
CA CYS A 325 13.10 -1.11 6.45
C CYS A 325 12.65 0.33 6.71
N TRP A 326 11.62 0.47 7.54
CA TRP A 326 11.24 1.76 8.07
C TRP A 326 12.35 2.29 8.97
N ARG A 327 12.87 3.46 8.64
CA ARG A 327 13.74 4.22 9.52
C ARG A 327 13.55 5.70 9.24
N GLU A 328 13.25 6.44 10.30
CA GLU A 328 13.21 7.89 10.26
C GLU A 328 14.50 8.43 10.87
N VAL A 329 15.18 9.33 10.18
CA VAL A 329 16.29 10.07 10.81
C VAL A 329 15.64 11.06 11.74
N ALA A 330 15.83 10.89 13.05
CA ALA A 330 15.55 11.96 13.99
C ALA A 330 16.35 13.17 13.52
N LYS A 331 15.67 14.20 12.99
CA LYS A 331 16.30 15.49 12.78
C LYS A 331 16.78 15.91 14.16
N VAL A 332 18.08 15.84 14.40
CA VAL A 332 18.67 16.43 15.60
C VAL A 332 18.27 17.89 15.53
N GLN A 333 17.27 18.28 16.32
CA GLN A 333 16.98 19.69 16.52
C GLN A 333 18.25 20.23 17.14
N ARG A 334 19.09 20.89 16.33
CA ARG A 334 20.16 21.70 16.86
C ARG A 334 19.42 22.84 17.55
N GLU A 335 19.37 22.79 18.89
CA GLU A 335 18.96 23.95 19.66
C GLU A 335 19.85 25.12 19.23
N PRO A 336 19.25 26.28 18.88
CA PRO A 336 19.96 27.41 18.29
C PRO A 336 21.02 28.02 19.21
#